data_AF-A0A972F290-F1
#
_entry.id   AF-A0A972F290-F1
#
_cell.length_a   1.000
_cell.length_b   1.000
_cell.length_c   1.000
_cell.angle_alpha   90.00
_cell.angle_beta   90.00
_cell.angle_gamma   90.00
#
_symmetry.space_group_name_H-M   'P 1'
#
loop_
_entity.id
_entity.type
_entity.pdbx_description
1 polymer ?
#
loop_
_entity_poly.entity_id
_entity_poly.type
_entity_poly.pdbx_seq_one_letter_code
_entity_poly.pdbx_strand_id
1 'polypeptide(L)'
;MVKTELGPDAMIISSRREKRRGILGLFSKPVFRVTATIGSPPPRRYPMVPEETQEEDTTLGEFRKLMLEPLVRELRELRDRVDALCGRDELRQVKADEHPVRPLEGEESHAPVRDLSVPVLSPDARRDLKKTLVDSVTAGE
;
A
#
# COMPACT_ATOMS: atom_id res chain seq x y z
N MET A 1 22.84 34.19 8.52
CA MET A 1 24.07 34.81 7.98
C MET A 1 23.94 35.14 6.50
N VAL A 2 23.86 34.16 5.59
CA VAL A 2 23.78 34.49 4.14
C VAL A 2 22.52 35.31 3.80
N LYS A 3 21.32 34.87 4.22
CA LYS A 3 20.07 35.63 4.00
C LYS A 3 19.93 36.90 4.83
N THR A 4 20.65 36.98 5.95
CA THR A 4 20.63 38.17 6.83
C THR A 4 21.55 39.27 6.30
N GLU A 5 22.59 38.91 5.54
CA GLU A 5 23.55 39.85 4.96
C GLU A 5 23.23 40.20 3.50
N LEU A 6 22.75 39.24 2.71
CA LEU A 6 22.51 39.40 1.27
C LEU A 6 21.03 39.59 0.90
N GLY A 7 20.13 39.56 1.87
CA GLY A 7 18.68 39.70 1.64
C GLY A 7 17.92 38.36 1.58
N PRO A 8 16.58 38.42 1.70
CA PRO A 8 15.72 37.23 1.72
C PRO A 8 15.70 36.47 0.39
N ASP A 9 16.01 37.16 -0.70
CA ASP A 9 16.10 36.70 -2.08
C ASP A 9 17.47 36.10 -2.45
N ALA A 10 18.43 36.11 -1.52
CA ALA A 10 19.73 35.49 -1.72
C ALA A 10 19.60 33.97 -1.87
N MET A 11 20.07 33.45 -3.00
CA MET A 11 20.11 32.02 -3.30
C MET A 11 21.56 31.52 -3.33
N ILE A 12 21.81 30.39 -2.67
CA ILE A 12 23.13 29.76 -2.63
C ILE A 12 23.36 28.95 -3.92
N ILE A 13 24.38 29.33 -4.68
CA ILE A 13 24.81 28.59 -5.89
C ILE A 13 25.63 27.37 -5.48
N SER A 14 26.63 27.58 -4.62
CA SER A 14 27.53 26.51 -4.18
C SER A 14 27.94 26.72 -2.74
N SER A 15 28.07 25.63 -2.00
CA SER A 15 28.64 25.62 -0.66
C SER A 15 29.77 24.59 -0.62
N ARG A 16 30.91 24.99 -0.07
CA ARG A 16 32.05 24.10 0.13
C ARG A 16 32.45 24.11 1.60
N ARG A 17 32.52 22.92 2.20
CA ARG A 17 33.00 22.76 3.57
C ARG A 17 34.51 22.98 3.61
N GLU A 18 34.96 23.97 4.35
CA GLU A 18 36.36 24.25 4.59
C GLU A 18 36.78 23.61 5.91
N LYS A 19 37.70 22.64 5.85
CA LYS A 19 38.25 21.99 7.04
C LYS A 19 39.34 22.91 7.62
N ARG A 20 38.95 23.83 8.50
CA ARG A 20 39.93 24.55 9.33
C ARG A 20 40.47 23.58 10.38
N ARG A 21 41.70 23.10 10.18
CA ARG A 21 42.42 22.32 11.19
C ARG A 21 42.77 23.24 12.36
N GLY A 22 42.21 22.96 13.53
CA GLY A 22 42.66 23.58 14.79
C GLY A 22 43.97 22.94 15.27
N ILE A 23 44.71 23.65 16.13
CA ILE A 23 46.01 23.21 16.67
C ILE A 23 45.95 21.93 17.50
N LEU A 24 44.75 21.50 17.93
CA LEU A 24 44.59 20.34 18.81
C LEU A 24 43.26 19.62 18.59
N GLY A 25 42.89 19.36 17.33
CA GLY A 25 42.01 18.26 16.89
C GLY A 25 40.61 17.99 17.51
N LEU A 26 40.23 18.57 18.65
CA LEU A 26 39.10 18.07 19.43
C LEU A 26 37.77 18.76 19.11
N PHE A 27 37.72 20.02 18.69
CA PHE A 27 36.41 20.69 18.44
C PHE A 27 36.51 21.85 17.44
N SER A 28 37.02 21.63 16.21
CA SER A 28 36.98 22.70 15.19
C SER A 28 35.55 22.90 14.67
N LYS A 29 35.00 24.11 14.83
CA LYS A 29 33.70 24.49 14.24
C LYS A 29 33.76 24.34 12.71
N PRO A 30 32.75 23.71 12.07
CA PRO A 30 32.72 23.61 10.61
C PRO A 30 32.52 25.00 10.00
N VAL A 31 33.37 25.35 9.04
CA VAL A 31 33.24 26.60 8.27
C VAL A 31 32.84 26.24 6.86
N PHE A 32 31.92 27.01 6.29
CA PHE A 32 31.45 26.82 4.92
C PHE A 32 31.75 28.08 4.11
N ARG A 33 32.38 27.89 2.95
CA ARG A 33 32.47 28.93 1.93
C ARG A 33 31.24 28.85 1.06
N VAL A 34 30.50 29.94 0.97
CA VAL A 34 29.21 30.01 0.26
C VAL A 34 29.34 31.00 -0.89
N THR A 35 28.98 30.58 -2.10
CA THR A 35 28.77 31.47 -3.26
C THR A 35 27.28 31.68 -3.42
N ALA A 36 26.82 32.93 -3.36
CA ALA A 36 25.41 33.27 -3.45
C ALA A 36 25.17 34.33 -4.53
N THR A 37 23.97 34.33 -5.10
CA THR A 37 23.47 35.36 -6.02
C THR A 37 22.18 35.97 -5.50
N ILE A 38 21.95 37.21 -5.88
CA ILE A 38 20.72 37.97 -5.61
C ILE A 38 20.01 38.08 -6.97
N GLY A 39 18.77 37.57 -7.07
CA GLY A 39 17.97 37.57 -8.31
C GLY A 39 17.73 36.19 -8.97
N SER A 40 17.01 36.21 -10.10
CA SER A 40 16.66 34.98 -10.85
C SER A 40 17.90 34.32 -11.48
N PRO A 41 18.16 33.02 -11.24
CA PRO A 41 19.37 32.37 -11.72
C PRO A 41 19.36 32.16 -13.25
N PRO A 42 20.54 32.11 -13.90
CA PRO A 42 20.64 31.56 -15.25
C PRO A 42 20.24 30.07 -15.24
N PRO A 43 19.64 29.55 -16.33
CA PRO A 43 19.23 28.15 -16.40
C PRO A 43 20.45 27.24 -16.26
N ARG A 44 20.48 26.46 -15.18
CA ARG A 44 21.52 25.45 -14.96
C ARG A 44 21.36 24.32 -15.97
N ARG A 45 22.36 24.14 -16.82
CA ARG A 45 22.60 22.85 -17.49
C ARG A 45 23.33 21.96 -16.51
N TYR A 46 22.59 21.11 -15.81
CA TYR A 46 23.18 20.02 -15.05
C TYR A 46 23.73 18.99 -16.06
N PRO A 47 24.98 18.53 -15.94
CA PRO A 47 25.34 17.27 -16.58
C PRO A 47 24.44 16.18 -15.97
N MET A 48 23.72 15.44 -16.81
CA MET A 48 23.12 14.17 -16.39
C MET A 48 24.28 13.27 -15.97
N VAL A 49 24.55 13.23 -14.67
CA VAL A 49 25.22 12.09 -14.08
C VAL A 49 24.24 10.94 -14.28
N PRO A 50 24.60 9.83 -14.94
CA PRO A 50 23.83 8.60 -14.84
C PRO A 50 23.76 8.32 -13.34
N GLU A 51 22.60 8.56 -12.75
CA GLU A 51 22.30 8.14 -11.41
C GLU A 51 22.34 6.62 -11.50
N GLU A 52 23.51 6.03 -11.20
CA GLU A 52 23.56 4.65 -10.76
C GLU A 52 22.65 4.64 -9.54
N THR A 53 21.38 4.32 -9.77
CA THR A 53 20.42 3.97 -8.74
C THR A 53 20.95 2.70 -8.12
N GLN A 54 21.98 2.84 -7.28
CA GLN A 54 22.08 2.07 -6.07
C GLN A 54 20.73 2.34 -5.42
N GLU A 55 19.81 1.39 -5.56
CA GLU A 55 18.55 1.38 -4.82
C GLU A 55 18.97 1.43 -3.36
N GLU A 56 19.14 2.65 -2.85
CA GLU A 56 19.42 2.86 -1.44
C GLU A 56 18.29 2.13 -0.73
N ASP A 57 18.64 1.22 0.19
CA ASP A 57 17.74 0.58 1.15
C ASP A 57 17.14 1.67 2.06
N THR A 58 16.39 2.58 1.44
CA THR A 58 15.59 3.58 2.10
C THR A 58 14.49 2.83 2.81
N THR A 59 14.12 3.30 3.99
CA THR A 59 13.01 2.73 4.77
C THR A 59 11.72 2.61 3.95
N LEU A 60 11.54 3.51 2.97
CA LEU A 60 10.44 3.47 2.01
C LEU A 60 10.62 2.39 0.93
N GLY A 61 11.84 2.15 0.44
CA GLY A 61 12.15 1.05 -0.46
C GLY A 61 11.92 -0.32 0.18
N GLU A 62 12.40 -0.52 1.41
CA GLU A 62 12.16 -1.73 2.18
C GLU A 62 10.66 -1.94 2.46
N PHE A 63 9.94 -0.87 2.82
CA PHE A 63 8.49 -0.92 3.01
C PHE A 63 7.75 -1.35 1.72
N ARG A 64 8.13 -0.79 0.57
CA ARG A 64 7.52 -1.17 -0.72
C ARG A 64 7.74 -2.65 -1.01
N LYS A 65 8.96 -3.15 -0.80
CA LYS A 65 9.34 -4.54 -1.06
C LYS A 65 8.66 -5.53 -0.10
N LEU A 66 8.63 -5.21 1.19
CA LEU A 66 8.09 -6.11 2.21
C LEU A 66 6.57 -6.06 2.31
N MET A 67 5.94 -4.92 2.02
CA MET A 67 4.50 -4.73 2.25
C MET A 67 3.70 -4.56 0.96
N LEU A 68 4.17 -3.77 -0.01
CA LEU A 68 3.37 -3.46 -1.20
C LEU A 68 3.50 -4.54 -2.28
N GLU A 69 4.68 -5.12 -2.49
CA GLU A 69 4.85 -6.19 -3.49
C GLU A 69 4.00 -7.44 -3.19
N PRO A 70 3.94 -7.97 -1.95
CA PRO A 70 3.06 -9.09 -1.63
C PRO A 70 1.58 -8.76 -1.88
N LEU A 71 1.13 -7.54 -1.52
CA LEU A 71 -0.25 -7.12 -1.73
C LEU A 71 -0.62 -7.06 -3.23
N VAL A 72 0.27 -6.54 -4.07
CA VAL A 72 0.04 -6.51 -5.52
C VAL A 72 -0.08 -7.93 -6.09
N ARG A 73 0.73 -8.87 -5.60
CA ARG A 73 0.65 -10.28 -6.00
C ARG A 73 -0.67 -10.91 -5.57
N GLU A 74 -1.08 -10.72 -4.33
CA GLU A 74 -2.34 -11.26 -3.80
C GLU A 74 -3.55 -10.69 -4.52
N LEU A 75 -3.57 -9.40 -4.83
CA LEU A 75 -4.65 -8.79 -5.62
C LEU A 75 -4.73 -9.35 -7.04
N ARG A 76 -3.59 -9.59 -7.69
CA ARG A 76 -3.56 -10.24 -9.01
C ARG A 76 -4.10 -11.66 -8.94
N GLU A 77 -3.64 -12.44 -7.97
CA GLU A 77 -4.10 -13.81 -7.78
C GLU A 77 -5.59 -13.87 -7.49
N LEU A 78 -6.11 -12.96 -6.65
CA LEU A 78 -7.53 -12.87 -6.36
C LEU A 78 -8.34 -12.51 -7.60
N ARG A 79 -7.88 -11.53 -8.38
CA ARG A 79 -8.51 -11.17 -9.67
C ARG A 79 -8.55 -12.38 -10.61
N ASP A 80 -7.43 -13.06 -10.80
CA ASP A 80 -7.35 -14.20 -11.72
C ASP A 80 -8.27 -15.36 -11.26
N ARG A 81 -8.43 -15.58 -9.95
CA ARG A 81 -9.40 -16.55 -9.41
C ARG A 81 -10.84 -16.14 -9.64
N VAL A 82 -11.16 -14.86 -9.47
CA VAL A 82 -12.50 -14.33 -9.76
C VAL A 82 -12.82 -14.46 -11.24
N ASP A 83 -11.90 -14.08 -12.12
CA ASP A 83 -12.06 -14.22 -13.57
C ASP A 83 -12.27 -15.68 -13.97
N ALA A 84 -11.53 -16.62 -13.35
CA ALA A 84 -11.70 -18.05 -13.57
C ALA A 84 -13.06 -18.59 -13.08
N LEU A 85 -13.59 -18.06 -11.97
CA LEU A 85 -14.91 -18.43 -11.46
C LEU A 85 -16.03 -17.83 -12.32
N CYS A 86 -15.94 -16.55 -12.68
CA CYS A 86 -16.89 -15.90 -13.58
C CYS A 86 -16.93 -16.59 -14.94
N GLY A 87 -15.77 -16.91 -15.54
CA GLY A 87 -15.73 -17.68 -16.79
C GLY A 87 -16.30 -19.10 -16.66
N ARG A 88 -16.15 -19.75 -15.50
CA ARG A 88 -16.78 -21.05 -15.22
C ARG A 88 -18.29 -20.94 -15.03
N ASP A 89 -18.77 -19.88 -14.39
CA ASP A 89 -20.21 -19.62 -14.21
C ASP A 89 -20.88 -19.32 -15.55
N GLU A 90 -20.24 -18.56 -16.44
CA GLU A 90 -20.72 -18.34 -17.81
C GLU A 90 -20.78 -19.65 -18.61
N LEU A 91 -19.72 -20.48 -18.54
CA LEU A 91 -19.70 -21.79 -19.21
C LEU A 91 -20.72 -22.78 -18.61
N ARG A 92 -21.04 -22.67 -17.33
CA ARG A 92 -22.03 -23.51 -16.65
C ARG A 92 -23.46 -23.05 -16.96
N GLN A 93 -23.70 -21.75 -17.10
CA GLN A 93 -24.99 -21.21 -17.54
C GLN A 93 -25.30 -21.62 -18.98
N VAL A 94 -24.32 -21.49 -19.90
CA VAL A 94 -24.49 -21.94 -21.29
C VAL A 94 -24.78 -23.44 -21.38
N LYS A 95 -24.19 -24.28 -20.51
CA LYS A 95 -24.51 -25.72 -20.43
C LYS A 95 -25.82 -26.05 -19.72
N ALA A 96 -26.29 -25.19 -18.82
CA ALA A 96 -27.56 -25.38 -18.11
C ALA A 96 -28.77 -25.05 -18.99
N ASP A 97 -28.60 -24.18 -19.99
CA ASP A 97 -29.65 -23.83 -20.95
C ASP A 97 -29.84 -24.86 -22.07
N GLU A 98 -29.00 -25.89 -22.17
CA GLU A 98 -29.02 -26.89 -23.26
C GLU A 98 -29.51 -28.29 -22.85
N HIS A 99 -30.22 -28.45 -21.73
CA HIS A 99 -30.89 -29.71 -21.38
C HIS A 99 -32.40 -29.55 -21.20
N PRO A 100 -33.24 -30.33 -21.94
CA PRO A 100 -34.68 -30.23 -21.85
C PRO A 100 -35.15 -30.79 -20.51
N VAL A 101 -36.00 -30.02 -19.84
CA VAL A 101 -36.74 -30.39 -18.63
C VAL A 101 -37.43 -31.75 -18.86
N ARG A 102 -37.02 -32.76 -18.08
CA ARG A 102 -37.84 -33.95 -17.82
C ARG A 102 -38.17 -33.98 -16.34
N PRO A 103 -39.46 -33.99 -15.96
CA PRO A 103 -39.86 -34.10 -14.56
C PRO A 103 -39.93 -35.58 -14.18
N LEU A 104 -39.21 -36.01 -13.14
CA LEU A 104 -39.54 -37.23 -12.40
C LEU A 104 -39.14 -37.09 -10.92
N GLU A 105 -40.10 -37.51 -10.10
CA GLU A 105 -40.18 -37.54 -8.64
C GLU A 105 -39.25 -38.61 -8.02
N GLY A 106 -39.00 -38.53 -6.70
CA GLY A 106 -38.59 -39.69 -5.90
C GLY A 106 -37.41 -39.53 -4.94
N GLU A 107 -37.75 -39.34 -3.65
CA GLU A 107 -37.16 -39.89 -2.42
C GLU A 107 -35.62 -40.00 -2.17
N GLU A 108 -35.19 -39.21 -1.17
CA GLU A 108 -34.46 -39.55 0.08
C GLU A 108 -33.11 -40.30 0.15
N SER A 109 -32.24 -39.74 1.02
CA SER A 109 -31.28 -40.40 1.94
C SER A 109 -29.85 -40.68 1.41
N HIS A 110 -28.84 -39.82 1.64
CA HIS A 110 -28.09 -39.48 2.87
C HIS A 110 -26.63 -40.00 2.80
N ALA A 111 -25.67 -39.07 2.63
CA ALA A 111 -24.28 -39.21 3.06
C ALA A 111 -23.81 -37.86 3.64
N PRO A 112 -23.01 -37.81 4.73
CA PRO A 112 -22.76 -36.58 5.46
C PRO A 112 -21.62 -35.80 4.79
N VAL A 113 -21.96 -34.95 3.82
CA VAL A 113 -21.07 -33.85 3.45
C VAL A 113 -21.21 -32.82 4.57
N ARG A 114 -20.16 -32.63 5.36
CA ARG A 114 -20.07 -31.55 6.36
C ARG A 114 -20.04 -30.23 5.59
N ASP A 115 -21.22 -29.74 5.27
CA ASP A 115 -21.42 -28.42 4.72
C ASP A 115 -21.14 -27.41 5.85
N LEU A 116 -20.12 -26.57 5.66
CA LEU A 116 -19.86 -25.40 6.52
C LEU A 116 -20.90 -24.29 6.27
N SER A 117 -22.09 -24.64 5.76
CA SER A 117 -23.20 -23.72 5.63
C SER A 117 -23.58 -23.26 7.03
N VAL A 118 -23.43 -21.97 7.28
CA VAL A 118 -23.99 -21.30 8.45
C VAL A 118 -25.45 -21.72 8.53
N PRO A 119 -25.91 -22.36 9.63
CA PRO A 119 -27.30 -22.73 9.75
C PRO A 119 -28.11 -21.46 9.55
N VAL A 120 -29.05 -21.48 8.61
CA VAL A 120 -29.98 -20.38 8.39
C VAL A 120 -30.73 -20.19 9.69
N LEU A 121 -30.25 -19.27 10.51
CA LEU A 121 -30.83 -19.01 11.82
C LEU A 121 -32.29 -18.62 11.61
N SER A 122 -33.19 -19.22 12.40
CA SER A 122 -34.59 -18.82 12.46
C SER A 122 -34.68 -17.30 12.67
N PRO A 123 -35.67 -16.61 12.09
CA PRO A 123 -35.88 -15.18 12.30
C PRO A 123 -35.84 -14.77 13.78
N ASP A 124 -36.33 -15.63 14.67
CA ASP A 124 -36.33 -15.40 16.12
C ASP A 124 -34.91 -15.48 16.71
N ALA A 125 -34.14 -16.51 16.35
CA ALA A 125 -32.75 -16.66 16.81
C ALA A 125 -31.85 -15.50 16.34
N ARG A 126 -32.11 -14.94 15.15
CA ARG A 126 -31.41 -13.75 14.65
C ARG A 126 -31.76 -12.50 15.46
N ARG A 127 -33.00 -12.39 15.91
CA ARG A 127 -33.45 -11.26 16.74
C ARG A 127 -32.82 -11.32 18.12
N ASP A 128 -32.77 -12.49 18.73
CA ASP A 128 -32.16 -12.70 20.03
C ASP A 128 -30.65 -12.46 20.00
N LEU A 129 -29.96 -12.94 18.96
CA LEU A 129 -28.54 -12.68 18.77
C LEU A 129 -28.23 -11.19 18.58
N LYS A 130 -29.09 -10.45 17.87
CA LYS A 130 -28.94 -8.99 17.75
C LYS A 130 -29.13 -8.30 19.09
N LYS A 131 -30.10 -8.75 19.89
CA LYS A 131 -30.35 -8.20 21.22
C LYS A 131 -29.14 -8.40 22.13
N THR A 132 -28.59 -9.61 22.19
CA THR A 132 -27.42 -9.90 23.04
C THR A 132 -26.18 -9.12 22.63
N LEU A 133 -25.97 -8.90 21.32
CA LEU A 133 -24.86 -8.07 20.81
C LEU A 133 -25.03 -6.58 21.12
N VAL A 134 -26.26 -6.07 21.09
CA VAL A 134 -26.54 -4.68 21.47
C VAL A 134 -26.34 -4.53 22.97
N ASP A 135 -26.89 -5.44 23.78
CA ASP A 135 -26.79 -5.42 25.24
C ASP A 135 -25.32 -5.47 25.70
N SER A 136 -24.48 -6.29 25.05
CA SER A 136 -23.05 -6.40 25.38
C SER A 136 -22.23 -5.16 25.04
N VAL A 137 -22.58 -4.44 23.97
CA VAL A 137 -21.95 -3.15 23.62
C VAL A 137 -22.37 -2.07 24.61
N THR A 138 -23.64 -2.04 25.01
CA THR A 138 -24.15 -1.03 25.95
C THR A 138 -23.77 -1.28 27.41
N ALA A 139 -23.45 -2.53 27.78
CA ALA A 139 -23.02 -2.89 29.14
C ALA A 139 -21.49 -2.77 29.35
N GLY A 140 -20.74 -2.39 28.31
CA GLY A 140 -19.28 -2.23 28.32
C GLY A 140 -18.77 -0.80 28.53
N GLU A 141 -19.66 0.16 28.80
CA GLU A 141 -19.35 1.52 29.30
C GLU A 141 -19.71 1.66 30.79
#